data_AF-A0A1H0EZM6-F1
#
_entry.id   AF-A0A1H0EZM6-F1
#
_cell.length_a   1.000
_cell.length_b   1.000
_cell.length_c   1.000
_cell.angle_alpha   90.00
_cell.angle_beta   90.00
_cell.angle_gamma   90.00
#
_symmetry.space_group_name_H-M   'P 1'
#
loop_
_entity.id
_entity.type
_entity.pdbx_description
1 polymer ?
#
loop_
_entity_poly.entity_id
_entity_poly.type
_entity_poly.pdbx_seq_one_letter_code
_entity_poly.pdbx_strand_id
1 'polypeptide(L)'
;MANANYYYPKNGEPKTVHFDITGNRPTEEEARSLTAIPFNKKPVSIEEVKDSLKWFAIGLVGAVFLWFFGQWVITSFVGPGVLFFGFGGAYVAAPVSLIFAIYNLTKLFRSGRKKKPEDSLKWVWETSYFGEDAVGVRFGKLNYALGTLERAVPSAIAFDRNNIGDYINELRTVLSLAMDETSLPAREEPPGEWKEASSLKSTRIENSTEIYPGVLELCATISYSDVLSRSDANNKQYNMISAILELHVTSVFIKAGKYWYPYDLTPAITRREEFNSPAASAEIFNISVQ
;
A
#
# COMPACT_ATOMS: atom_id res chain seq x y z
N MET A 1 14.11 9.41 9.82
CA MET A 1 13.69 9.23 8.42
C MET A 1 14.38 10.32 7.62
N ALA A 2 15.37 9.98 6.80
CA ALA A 2 15.92 10.95 5.86
C ALA A 2 14.79 11.28 4.86
N ASN A 3 14.54 12.57 4.60
CA ASN A 3 13.60 12.98 3.57
C ASN A 3 14.04 12.36 2.25
N ALA A 4 13.38 11.28 1.84
CA ALA A 4 13.50 10.79 0.47
C ALA A 4 12.89 11.90 -0.38
N ASN A 5 13.74 12.69 -1.05
CA ASN A 5 13.27 13.65 -2.02
C ASN A 5 12.69 12.83 -3.18
N TYR A 6 11.36 12.82 -3.29
CA TYR A 6 10.68 12.32 -4.46
C TYR A 6 10.77 13.38 -5.54
N TYR A 7 11.18 12.96 -6.73
CA TYR A 7 11.25 13.81 -7.89
C TYR A 7 10.11 13.46 -8.85
N TYR A 8 9.69 14.44 -9.64
CA TYR A 8 8.80 14.21 -10.75
C TYR A 8 9.62 14.08 -12.05
N PRO A 9 9.06 13.47 -13.10
CA PRO A 9 9.63 13.51 -14.43
C PRO A 9 9.96 14.94 -14.87
N LYS A 10 10.91 15.08 -15.78
CA LYS A 10 11.37 16.39 -16.29
C LYS A 10 10.24 17.24 -16.90
N ASN A 11 9.20 16.58 -17.41
CA ASN A 11 8.02 17.20 -18.01
C ASN A 11 6.96 17.62 -16.97
N GLY A 12 7.26 17.52 -15.68
CA GLY A 12 6.35 17.90 -14.59
C GLY A 12 5.73 16.69 -13.87
N GLU A 13 4.74 16.97 -13.03
CA GLU A 13 3.97 15.96 -12.31
C GLU A 13 3.30 15.00 -13.30
N PRO A 14 3.40 13.66 -13.11
CA PRO A 14 2.77 12.71 -14.00
C PRO A 14 1.26 12.90 -13.98
N LYS A 15 0.65 12.66 -15.15
CA LYS A 15 -0.79 12.72 -15.32
C LYS A 15 -1.50 11.77 -14.35
N THR A 16 -2.47 12.29 -13.61
CA THR A 16 -3.33 11.48 -12.74
C THR A 16 -4.35 10.73 -13.57
N VAL A 17 -4.45 9.41 -13.37
CA VAL A 17 -5.51 8.58 -13.96
C VAL A 17 -6.57 8.32 -12.92
N HIS A 18 -7.82 8.64 -13.25
CA HIS A 18 -8.95 8.51 -12.34
C HIS A 18 -9.75 7.23 -12.58
N PHE A 19 -10.15 6.58 -11.49
CA PHE A 19 -11.02 5.42 -11.49
C PHE A 19 -12.22 5.66 -10.57
N ASP A 20 -13.39 5.23 -11.00
CA ASP A 20 -14.57 5.09 -10.16
C ASP A 20 -14.70 3.65 -9.71
N ILE A 21 -14.91 3.46 -8.41
CA ILE A 21 -15.11 2.16 -7.81
C ILE A 21 -16.38 2.18 -6.99
N THR A 22 -17.36 1.41 -7.44
CA THR A 22 -18.71 1.43 -6.88
C THR A 22 -19.08 0.06 -6.36
N GLY A 23 -19.20 -0.05 -5.03
CA GLY A 23 -19.72 -1.25 -4.38
C GLY A 23 -21.23 -1.30 -4.42
N ASN A 24 -21.75 -2.52 -4.35
CA ASN A 24 -23.18 -2.78 -4.23
C ASN A 24 -23.74 -2.29 -2.88
N ARG A 25 -25.03 -1.96 -2.86
CA ARG A 25 -25.77 -1.63 -1.62
C ARG A 25 -26.62 -2.83 -1.21
N PRO A 26 -26.64 -3.23 0.08
CA PRO A 26 -27.55 -4.25 0.57
C PRO A 26 -28.98 -3.70 0.59
N THR A 27 -29.96 -4.59 0.50
CA THR A 27 -31.33 -4.29 0.89
C THR A 27 -31.44 -4.14 2.42
N GLU A 28 -32.52 -3.51 2.91
CA GLU A 28 -32.73 -3.34 4.35
C GLU A 28 -32.86 -4.69 5.09
N GLU A 29 -33.52 -5.67 4.46
CA GLU A 29 -33.69 -7.01 5.04
C GLU A 29 -32.35 -7.74 5.16
N GLU A 30 -31.53 -7.68 4.11
CA GLU A 30 -30.16 -8.23 4.12
C GLU A 30 -29.33 -7.53 5.19
N ALA A 31 -29.34 -6.19 5.25
CA ALA A 31 -28.62 -5.41 6.25
C ALA A 31 -28.95 -5.84 7.69
N ARG A 32 -30.24 -6.06 8.00
CA ARG A 32 -30.66 -6.54 9.33
C ARG A 32 -30.11 -7.93 9.63
N SER A 33 -30.11 -8.84 8.66
CA SER A 33 -29.53 -10.17 8.85
C SER A 33 -28.01 -10.12 9.05
N LEU A 34 -27.33 -9.27 8.29
CA LEU A 34 -25.87 -9.14 8.23
C LEU A 34 -25.27 -8.42 9.44
N THR A 35 -26.03 -7.51 10.06
CA THR A 35 -25.64 -6.82 11.31
C THR A 35 -25.73 -7.73 12.54
N ALA A 36 -26.60 -8.74 12.51
CA ALA A 36 -26.79 -9.68 13.61
C ALA A 36 -25.69 -10.76 13.71
N ILE A 37 -24.85 -10.90 12.69
CA ILE A 37 -23.82 -11.95 12.63
C ILE A 37 -22.69 -11.70 13.64
N PRO A 38 -22.18 -12.74 14.32
CA PRO A 38 -21.00 -12.61 15.18
C PRO A 38 -19.72 -12.45 14.36
N PHE A 39 -18.93 -11.41 14.64
CA PHE A 39 -17.62 -11.22 14.02
C PHE A 39 -16.49 -11.70 14.92
N ASN A 40 -16.21 -13.01 14.87
CA ASN A 40 -15.14 -13.65 15.64
C ASN A 40 -13.75 -13.39 15.07
N LYS A 41 -12.72 -13.40 15.92
CA LYS A 41 -11.33 -13.21 15.49
C LYS A 41 -10.89 -14.42 14.67
N LYS A 42 -10.56 -14.20 13.40
CA LYS A 42 -9.94 -15.23 12.56
C LYS A 42 -8.42 -15.32 12.83
N PRO A 43 -7.83 -16.53 12.75
CA PRO A 43 -6.39 -16.70 12.81
C PRO A 43 -5.72 -15.99 11.63
N VAL A 44 -4.41 -15.76 11.76
CA VAL A 44 -3.57 -15.23 10.68
C VAL A 44 -3.40 -16.31 9.61
N SER A 45 -3.42 -15.95 8.32
CA SER A 45 -3.24 -16.92 7.25
C SER A 45 -1.81 -17.50 7.24
N ILE A 46 -1.65 -18.69 6.66
CA ILE A 46 -0.34 -19.35 6.55
C ILE A 46 0.64 -18.47 5.75
N GLU A 47 0.14 -17.75 4.75
CA GLU A 47 0.92 -16.93 3.83
C GLU A 47 1.40 -15.64 4.49
N GLU A 48 0.58 -15.03 5.35
CA GLU A 48 1.01 -13.96 6.25
C GLU A 48 2.10 -14.44 7.21
N VAL A 49 1.94 -15.64 7.81
CA VAL A 49 2.95 -16.23 8.71
C VAL A 49 4.27 -16.48 7.97
N LYS A 50 4.22 -17.10 6.79
CA LYS A 50 5.41 -17.38 5.97
C LYS A 50 6.14 -16.09 5.58
N ASP A 51 5.41 -15.05 5.17
CA ASP A 51 6.02 -13.80 4.74
C ASP A 51 6.67 -13.05 5.92
N SER A 52 5.95 -12.94 7.05
CA SER A 52 6.50 -12.36 8.29
C SER A 52 7.73 -13.10 8.79
N LEU A 53 7.72 -14.44 8.80
CA LEU A 53 8.86 -15.25 9.24
C LEU A 53 10.04 -15.13 8.28
N LYS A 54 9.81 -15.08 6.97
CA LYS A 54 10.87 -14.85 5.97
C LYS A 54 11.60 -13.54 6.24
N TRP A 55 10.86 -12.43 6.37
CA TRP A 55 11.48 -11.12 6.59
C TRP A 55 12.07 -10.95 7.98
N PHE A 56 11.47 -11.58 9.00
CA PHE A 56 12.06 -11.68 10.34
C PHE A 56 13.42 -12.39 10.28
N ALA A 57 13.51 -13.56 9.63
CA ALA A 57 14.75 -14.30 9.52
C ALA A 57 15.82 -13.51 8.76
N ILE A 58 15.47 -12.87 7.64
CA ILE A 58 16.39 -12.02 6.87
C ILE A 58 16.92 -10.87 7.74
N GLY A 59 16.03 -10.16 8.45
CA GLY A 59 16.44 -9.05 9.32
C GLY A 59 17.30 -9.50 10.50
N LEU A 60 16.99 -10.63 11.11
CA LEU A 60 17.74 -11.19 12.23
C LEU A 60 19.14 -11.65 11.80
N VAL A 61 19.23 -12.41 10.71
CA VAL A 61 20.52 -12.86 10.16
C VAL A 61 21.37 -11.65 9.74
N GLY A 62 20.75 -10.66 9.08
CA GLY A 62 21.40 -9.40 8.73
C GLY A 62 21.94 -8.66 9.96
N ALA A 63 21.15 -8.55 11.03
CA ALA A 63 21.57 -7.91 12.27
C ALA A 63 22.77 -8.62 12.92
N VAL A 64 22.72 -9.94 13.02
CA VAL A 64 23.81 -10.76 13.56
C VAL A 64 25.08 -10.61 12.73
N PHE A 65 24.96 -10.71 11.41
CA PHE A 65 26.09 -10.54 10.49
C PHE A 65 26.72 -9.15 10.61
N LEU A 66 25.92 -8.08 10.57
CA LEU A 66 26.40 -6.70 10.67
C LEU A 66 27.05 -6.40 12.01
N TRP A 67 26.53 -7.01 13.10
CA TRP A 67 27.15 -6.91 14.41
C TRP A 67 28.55 -7.52 14.43
N PHE A 68 28.68 -8.80 14.04
CA PHE A 68 29.98 -9.48 14.04
C PHE A 68 30.96 -8.86 13.04
N PHE A 69 30.50 -8.48 11.86
CA PHE A 69 31.30 -7.78 10.87
C PHE A 69 31.80 -6.44 11.42
N GLY A 70 30.92 -5.64 12.03
CA GLY A 70 31.30 -4.35 12.62
C GLY A 70 32.31 -4.51 13.75
N GLN A 71 32.10 -5.47 14.66
CA GLN A 71 33.05 -5.79 15.74
C GLN A 71 34.41 -6.26 15.21
N TRP A 72 34.41 -7.09 14.17
CA TRP A 72 35.64 -7.51 13.51
C TRP A 72 36.40 -6.32 12.89
N VAL A 73 35.69 -5.39 12.24
CA VAL A 73 36.31 -4.17 11.68
C VAL A 73 36.89 -3.28 12.78
N ILE A 74 36.18 -3.11 13.90
CA ILE A 74 36.64 -2.32 15.06
C ILE A 74 37.94 -2.90 15.66
N THR A 75 38.04 -4.22 15.74
CA THR A 75 39.17 -4.90 16.38
C THR A 75 40.37 -5.09 15.46
N SER A 76 40.16 -5.20 14.15
CA SER A 76 41.20 -5.62 13.20
C SER A 76 41.81 -4.49 12.38
N PHE A 77 41.18 -3.31 12.33
CA PHE A 77 41.63 -2.19 11.50
C PHE A 77 41.80 -0.92 12.30
N VAL A 78 42.66 -0.03 11.82
CA VAL A 78 42.88 1.31 12.36
C VAL A 78 42.70 2.32 11.24
N GLY A 79 41.85 3.33 11.44
CA GLY A 79 41.61 4.39 10.47
C GLY A 79 40.15 4.83 10.38
N PRO A 80 39.85 5.86 9.56
CA PRO A 80 38.51 6.44 9.46
C PRO A 80 37.43 5.45 8.98
N GLY A 81 37.82 4.41 8.23
CA GLY A 81 36.91 3.34 7.82
C GLY A 81 36.28 2.57 9.00
N VAL A 82 36.93 2.54 10.17
CA VAL A 82 36.40 1.89 11.39
C VAL A 82 35.14 2.60 11.89
N LEU A 83 35.04 3.92 11.73
CA LEU A 83 33.86 4.67 12.14
C LEU A 83 32.63 4.27 11.30
N PHE A 84 32.80 4.17 9.98
CA PHE A 84 31.69 3.87 9.08
C PHE A 84 31.34 2.38 9.02
N PHE A 85 32.33 1.52 8.79
CA PHE A 85 32.09 0.08 8.60
C PHE A 85 32.06 -0.68 9.93
N GLY A 86 32.86 -0.25 10.92
CA GLY A 86 32.89 -0.85 12.25
C GLY A 86 31.73 -0.39 13.12
N PHE A 87 31.81 0.86 13.59
CA PHE A 87 30.77 1.42 14.46
C PHE A 87 29.43 1.59 13.74
N GLY A 88 29.42 2.06 12.49
CA GLY A 88 28.19 2.14 11.69
C GLY A 88 27.56 0.77 11.44
N GLY A 89 28.36 -0.27 11.16
CA GLY A 89 27.87 -1.65 11.02
C GLY A 89 27.24 -2.17 12.31
N ALA A 90 27.99 -2.16 13.41
CA ALA A 90 27.58 -2.77 14.67
C ALA A 90 26.49 -1.98 15.42
N TYR A 91 26.54 -0.64 15.42
CA TYR A 91 25.67 0.17 16.28
C TYR A 91 24.60 0.96 15.52
N VAL A 92 24.60 0.94 14.19
CA VAL A 92 23.53 1.55 13.38
C VAL A 92 22.84 0.49 12.54
N ALA A 93 23.57 -0.16 11.64
CA ALA A 93 22.97 -1.08 10.67
C ALA A 93 22.38 -2.34 11.32
N ALA A 94 23.07 -2.91 12.32
CA ALA A 94 22.56 -4.07 13.06
C ALA A 94 21.27 -3.75 13.87
N PRO A 95 21.20 -2.68 14.69
CA PRO A 95 19.95 -2.27 15.34
C PRO A 95 18.81 -1.98 14.37
N VAL A 96 19.08 -1.30 13.25
CA VAL A 96 18.06 -1.04 12.22
C VAL A 96 17.52 -2.36 11.63
N SER A 97 18.41 -3.31 11.33
CA SER A 97 18.02 -4.63 10.82
C SER A 97 17.21 -5.43 11.84
N LEU A 98 17.55 -5.32 13.13
CA LEU A 98 16.81 -5.97 14.22
C LEU A 98 15.41 -5.35 14.41
N ILE A 99 15.31 -4.02 14.37
CA ILE A 99 14.02 -3.32 14.41
C ILE A 99 13.15 -3.74 13.23
N PHE A 100 13.73 -3.82 12.03
CA PHE A 100 13.05 -4.34 10.84
C PHE A 100 12.55 -5.78 11.04
N ALA A 101 13.37 -6.66 11.62
CA ALA A 101 12.96 -8.04 11.93
C ALA A 101 11.75 -8.06 12.88
N ILE A 102 11.84 -7.35 14.01
CA ILE A 102 10.77 -7.30 15.03
C ILE A 102 9.49 -6.70 14.43
N TYR A 103 9.60 -5.63 13.65
CA TYR A 103 8.47 -5.00 12.96
C TYR A 103 7.71 -6.01 12.09
N ASN A 104 8.41 -6.86 11.34
CA ASN A 104 7.77 -7.89 10.52
C ASN A 104 7.02 -8.96 11.33
N LEU A 105 7.42 -9.25 12.57
CA LEU A 105 6.64 -10.10 13.48
C LEU A 105 5.41 -9.38 14.01
N THR A 106 5.50 -8.06 14.28
CA THR A 106 4.35 -7.29 14.76
C THR A 106 3.16 -7.32 13.80
N LYS A 107 3.44 -7.52 12.51
CA LYS A 107 2.43 -7.66 11.46
C LYS A 107 1.41 -8.77 11.75
N LEU A 108 1.83 -9.86 12.39
CA LEU A 108 0.99 -11.01 12.76
C LEU A 108 -0.01 -10.69 13.87
N PHE A 109 0.28 -9.69 14.71
CA PHE A 109 -0.63 -9.30 15.79
C PHE A 109 -1.73 -8.33 15.34
N ARG A 110 -1.63 -7.77 14.13
CA ARG A 110 -2.68 -6.88 13.61
C ARG A 110 -3.98 -7.64 13.39
N SER A 111 -5.07 -7.03 13.82
CA SER A 111 -6.42 -7.56 13.64
C SER A 111 -7.02 -7.06 12.32
N GLY A 112 -7.54 -7.98 11.50
CA GLY A 112 -8.37 -7.65 10.34
C GLY A 112 -9.74 -7.08 10.72
N ARG A 113 -10.22 -7.36 11.93
CA ARG A 113 -11.46 -6.74 12.47
C ARG A 113 -11.18 -5.33 12.95
N LYS A 114 -11.93 -4.36 12.43
CA LYS A 114 -11.77 -2.94 12.75
C LYS A 114 -13.00 -2.40 13.47
N LYS A 115 -12.79 -1.55 14.47
CA LYS A 115 -13.87 -0.95 15.27
C LYS A 115 -14.50 0.28 14.61
N LYS A 116 -13.80 0.84 13.63
CA LYS A 116 -14.21 2.00 12.84
C LYS A 116 -14.35 1.58 11.37
N PRO A 117 -15.37 2.09 10.65
CA PRO A 117 -15.54 1.77 9.23
C PRO A 117 -14.38 2.34 8.39
N GLU A 118 -13.83 3.50 8.78
CA GLU A 118 -12.69 4.13 8.10
C GLU A 118 -11.43 3.25 8.14
N ASP A 119 -11.16 2.65 9.30
CA ASP A 119 -10.05 1.73 9.49
C ASP A 119 -10.27 0.42 8.71
N SER A 120 -11.54 0.02 8.53
CA SER A 120 -11.92 -1.15 7.74
C SER A 120 -11.69 -0.90 6.25
N LEU A 121 -12.10 0.26 5.74
CA LEU A 121 -11.82 0.70 4.38
C LEU A 121 -10.30 0.70 4.10
N LYS A 122 -9.51 1.34 4.97
CA LYS A 122 -8.04 1.35 4.82
C LYS A 122 -7.45 -0.05 4.81
N TRP A 123 -7.94 -0.95 5.67
CA TRP A 123 -7.48 -2.34 5.68
C TRP A 123 -7.82 -3.08 4.38
N VAL A 124 -9.04 -2.93 3.88
CA VAL A 124 -9.48 -3.58 2.65
C VAL A 124 -8.64 -3.09 1.47
N TRP A 125 -8.48 -1.78 1.31
CA TRP A 125 -7.78 -1.22 0.16
C TRP A 125 -6.26 -1.27 0.27
N GLU A 126 -5.68 -0.67 1.32
CA GLU A 126 -4.23 -0.51 1.43
C GLU A 126 -3.53 -1.82 1.79
N THR A 127 -4.17 -2.68 2.59
CA THR A 127 -3.57 -3.95 3.05
C THR A 127 -3.98 -5.13 2.18
N SER A 128 -5.24 -5.20 1.74
CA SER A 128 -5.74 -6.37 1.02
C SER A 128 -5.67 -6.19 -0.49
N TYR A 129 -6.45 -5.29 -1.10
CA TYR A 129 -6.48 -5.15 -2.57
C TYR A 129 -5.11 -4.78 -3.15
N PHE A 130 -4.42 -3.76 -2.62
CA PHE A 130 -3.07 -3.44 -3.09
C PHE A 130 -2.00 -4.41 -2.55
N GLY A 131 -2.31 -5.11 -1.46
CA GLY A 131 -1.31 -5.87 -0.71
C GLY A 131 -0.38 -4.95 0.08
N GLU A 132 0.29 -5.52 1.07
CA GLU A 132 1.34 -4.79 1.77
C GLU A 132 2.53 -4.48 0.89
N ASP A 133 3.14 -3.33 1.18
CA ASP A 133 4.36 -2.88 0.51
C ASP A 133 5.42 -3.97 0.63
N ALA A 134 5.70 -4.60 -0.51
CA ALA A 134 6.79 -5.53 -0.67
C ALA A 134 7.90 -4.78 -1.42
N VAL A 135 9.15 -5.02 -1.00
CA VAL A 135 10.31 -4.35 -1.58
C VAL A 135 10.42 -4.75 -3.06
N GLY A 136 10.36 -3.76 -3.95
CA GLY A 136 10.65 -3.94 -5.38
C GLY A 136 9.51 -4.50 -6.22
N VAL A 137 8.25 -4.44 -5.75
CA VAL A 137 7.07 -4.80 -6.55
C VAL A 137 5.96 -3.76 -6.35
N ARG A 138 5.20 -3.51 -7.41
CA ARG A 138 4.00 -2.63 -7.37
C ARG A 138 2.97 -3.14 -6.36
N PHE A 139 2.50 -4.38 -6.52
CA PHE A 139 1.45 -4.96 -5.67
C PHE A 139 2.00 -6.09 -4.80
N GLY A 140 1.41 -6.29 -3.62
CA GLY A 140 1.73 -7.40 -2.75
C GLY A 140 1.26 -8.76 -3.30
N LYS A 141 1.67 -9.86 -2.66
CA LYS A 141 1.30 -11.22 -3.11
C LYS A 141 -0.21 -11.46 -3.03
N LEU A 142 -0.81 -12.08 -4.05
CA LEU A 142 -2.24 -12.35 -4.12
C LEU A 142 -2.75 -13.18 -2.93
N ASN A 143 -2.08 -14.29 -2.59
CA ASN A 143 -2.53 -15.14 -1.48
C ASN A 143 -2.43 -14.44 -0.11
N TYR A 144 -1.49 -13.50 0.04
CA TYR A 144 -1.42 -12.65 1.23
C TYR A 144 -2.64 -11.73 1.30
N ALA A 145 -2.95 -11.06 0.18
CA ALA A 145 -4.12 -10.18 0.05
C ALA A 145 -5.45 -10.89 0.33
N LEU A 146 -5.63 -12.10 -0.20
CA LEU A 146 -6.80 -12.93 0.08
C LEU A 146 -6.90 -13.30 1.56
N GLY A 147 -5.77 -13.66 2.19
CA GLY A 147 -5.71 -13.95 3.61
C GLY A 147 -6.08 -12.74 4.48
N THR A 148 -5.58 -11.55 4.17
CA THR A 148 -5.92 -10.33 4.92
C THR A 148 -7.36 -9.88 4.71
N LEU A 149 -7.92 -10.09 3.51
CA LEU A 149 -9.30 -9.76 3.20
C LEU A 149 -10.28 -10.72 3.89
N GLU A 150 -10.00 -12.02 3.87
CA GLU A 150 -10.84 -13.01 4.56
C GLU A 150 -10.94 -12.72 6.07
N ARG A 151 -9.85 -12.24 6.68
CA ARG A 151 -9.81 -11.81 8.08
C ARG A 151 -10.61 -10.53 8.37
N ALA A 152 -10.92 -9.75 7.33
CA ALA A 152 -11.74 -8.54 7.41
C ALA A 152 -13.24 -8.82 7.31
N VAL A 153 -13.65 -10.06 7.04
CA VAL A 153 -15.05 -10.48 6.87
C VAL A 153 -15.44 -11.51 7.94
N PRO A 154 -16.67 -11.50 8.48
CA PRO A 154 -17.15 -12.55 9.39
C PRO A 154 -17.12 -13.95 8.77
N SER A 155 -16.96 -15.01 9.58
CA SER A 155 -16.91 -16.39 9.07
C SER A 155 -18.25 -16.91 8.53
N ALA A 156 -19.36 -16.27 8.88
CA ALA A 156 -20.69 -16.67 8.40
C ALA A 156 -20.98 -16.18 6.97
N ILE A 157 -20.18 -15.24 6.46
CA ILE A 157 -20.29 -14.74 5.09
C ILE A 157 -19.45 -15.63 4.18
N ALA A 158 -20.05 -16.08 3.07
CA ALA A 158 -19.34 -16.84 2.06
C ALA A 158 -18.16 -16.02 1.51
N PHE A 159 -16.98 -16.61 1.50
CA PHE A 159 -15.76 -15.99 0.98
C PHE A 159 -15.24 -16.84 -0.19
N ASP A 160 -15.68 -16.51 -1.40
CA ASP A 160 -15.24 -17.18 -2.61
C ASP A 160 -13.83 -16.71 -2.99
N ARG A 161 -12.82 -17.46 -2.53
CA ARG A 161 -11.41 -17.16 -2.78
C ARG A 161 -11.06 -17.08 -4.26
N ASN A 162 -11.73 -17.84 -5.12
CA ASN A 162 -11.41 -17.85 -6.55
C ASN A 162 -11.94 -16.58 -7.22
N ASN A 163 -13.23 -16.29 -7.08
CA ASN A 163 -13.84 -15.10 -7.65
C ASN A 163 -13.18 -13.80 -7.14
N ILE A 164 -12.92 -13.71 -5.84
CA ILE A 164 -12.23 -12.56 -5.24
C ILE A 164 -10.78 -12.48 -5.72
N GLY A 165 -10.12 -13.63 -5.90
CA GLY A 165 -8.76 -13.71 -6.43
C GLY A 165 -8.66 -13.18 -7.86
N ASP A 166 -9.60 -13.58 -8.71
CA ASP A 166 -9.70 -13.14 -10.10
C ASP A 166 -9.97 -11.63 -10.16
N TYR A 167 -10.91 -11.13 -9.35
CA TYR A 167 -11.17 -9.69 -9.22
C TYR A 167 -9.93 -8.89 -8.78
N ILE A 168 -9.18 -9.34 -7.76
CA ILE A 168 -7.97 -8.64 -7.30
C ILE A 168 -6.90 -8.62 -8.41
N ASN A 169 -6.76 -9.71 -9.16
CA ASN A 169 -5.83 -9.76 -10.28
C ASN A 169 -6.24 -8.82 -11.41
N GLU A 170 -7.53 -8.79 -11.77
CA GLU A 170 -8.07 -7.89 -12.78
C GLU A 170 -7.87 -6.44 -12.38
N LEU A 171 -8.27 -6.06 -11.16
CA LEU A 171 -8.06 -4.74 -10.57
C LEU A 171 -6.59 -4.32 -10.71
N ARG A 172 -5.65 -5.16 -10.24
CA ARG A 172 -4.21 -4.87 -10.31
C ARG A 172 -3.70 -4.78 -11.74
N THR A 173 -4.26 -5.55 -12.66
CA THR A 173 -3.88 -5.50 -14.07
C THR A 173 -4.32 -4.19 -14.70
N VAL A 174 -5.57 -3.78 -14.49
CA VAL A 174 -6.11 -2.50 -14.98
C VAL A 174 -5.31 -1.32 -14.43
N LEU A 175 -5.03 -1.32 -13.12
CA LEU A 175 -4.20 -0.28 -12.50
C LEU A 175 -2.75 -0.31 -13.03
N SER A 176 -2.15 -1.49 -13.22
CA SER A 176 -0.80 -1.62 -13.79
C SER A 176 -0.71 -1.03 -15.20
N LEU A 177 -1.68 -1.36 -16.06
CA LEU A 177 -1.72 -0.86 -17.43
C LEU A 177 -1.81 0.68 -17.45
N ALA A 178 -2.67 1.26 -16.61
CA ALA A 178 -2.78 2.72 -16.49
C ALA A 178 -1.49 3.39 -15.97
N MET A 179 -0.76 2.73 -15.06
CA MET A 179 0.55 3.22 -14.61
C MET A 179 1.62 3.07 -15.69
N ASP A 180 1.59 2.00 -16.48
CA ASP A 180 2.54 1.80 -17.58
C ASP A 180 2.38 2.86 -18.67
N GLU A 181 1.15 3.23 -19.02
CA GLU A 181 0.86 4.32 -19.97
C GLU A 181 1.53 5.66 -19.57
N THR A 182 1.58 5.95 -18.28
CA THR A 182 2.11 7.21 -17.74
C THR A 182 3.60 7.13 -17.38
N SER A 183 4.09 5.95 -17.00
CA SER A 183 5.47 5.72 -16.57
C SER A 183 6.44 5.41 -17.70
N LEU A 184 5.96 4.93 -18.87
CA LEU A 184 6.80 4.63 -20.04
C LEU A 184 7.68 5.82 -20.47
N PRO A 185 7.16 7.05 -20.63
CA PRO A 185 8.00 8.22 -20.95
C PRO A 185 9.00 8.57 -19.84
N ALA A 186 8.66 8.28 -18.58
CA ALA A 186 9.52 8.59 -17.43
C ALA A 186 10.69 7.60 -17.30
N ARG A 187 10.55 6.34 -17.76
CA ARG A 187 11.63 5.35 -17.75
C ARG A 187 12.75 5.67 -18.75
N GLU A 188 12.48 6.50 -19.74
CA GLU A 188 13.44 6.88 -20.79
C GLU A 188 14.40 7.99 -20.35
N GLU A 189 14.08 8.75 -19.28
CA GLU A 189 14.87 9.92 -18.86
C GLU A 189 15.07 10.03 -17.34
N PRO A 190 16.32 10.15 -16.85
CA PRO A 190 17.61 9.87 -17.50
C PRO A 190 17.85 8.37 -17.80
N PRO A 191 18.69 8.03 -18.78
CA PRO A 191 19.04 6.64 -19.12
C PRO A 191 19.63 5.91 -17.91
N GLY A 192 19.18 4.67 -17.69
CA GLY A 192 19.64 3.78 -16.61
C GLY A 192 18.61 2.74 -16.21
N GLU A 193 19.00 1.76 -15.40
CA GLU A 193 18.09 0.75 -14.86
C GLU A 193 17.20 1.33 -13.76
N TRP A 194 16.07 1.92 -14.13
CA TRP A 194 14.98 2.21 -13.20
C TRP A 194 14.34 0.89 -12.75
N LYS A 195 14.20 0.72 -11.43
CA LYS A 195 13.57 -0.46 -10.83
C LYS A 195 12.31 -0.04 -10.09
N GLU A 196 11.30 -0.91 -10.08
CA GLU A 196 10.11 -0.69 -9.28
C GLU A 196 10.50 -0.56 -7.80
N ALA A 197 9.85 0.36 -7.10
CA ALA A 197 9.96 0.55 -5.67
C ALA A 197 8.58 0.44 -5.02
N SER A 198 8.55 0.47 -3.69
CA SER A 198 7.29 0.48 -2.95
C SER A 198 6.46 1.71 -3.33
N SER A 199 5.21 1.48 -3.73
CA SER A 199 4.23 2.52 -4.03
C SER A 199 3.92 3.39 -2.81
N LEU A 200 3.51 4.64 -3.04
CA LEU A 200 2.92 5.47 -2.00
C LEU A 200 1.40 5.35 -2.03
N LYS A 201 0.79 5.14 -0.87
CA LYS A 201 -0.67 4.98 -0.72
C LYS A 201 -1.17 6.01 0.27
N SER A 202 -2.26 6.69 -0.07
CA SER A 202 -2.97 7.53 0.88
C SER A 202 -4.47 7.43 0.67
N THR A 203 -5.21 7.33 1.77
CA THR A 203 -6.68 7.29 1.75
C THR A 203 -7.23 8.53 2.44
N ARG A 204 -8.03 9.30 1.71
CA ARG A 204 -8.82 10.42 2.23
C ARG A 204 -10.31 10.05 2.18
N ILE A 205 -10.96 10.12 3.33
CA ILE A 205 -12.40 9.89 3.44
C ILE A 205 -13.09 11.22 3.28
N GLU A 206 -14.02 11.29 2.34
CA GLU A 206 -14.71 12.52 1.95
C GLU A 206 -16.07 12.60 2.64
N ASN A 207 -16.80 11.49 2.61
CA ASN A 207 -18.14 11.41 3.17
C ASN A 207 -18.37 10.05 3.84
N SER A 208 -19.23 10.07 4.86
CA SER A 208 -19.73 8.89 5.58
C SER A 208 -21.21 9.09 5.81
N THR A 209 -22.03 8.25 5.19
CA THR A 209 -23.49 8.36 5.23
C THR A 209 -24.09 7.06 5.77
N GLU A 210 -24.93 7.15 6.79
CA GLU A 210 -25.70 6.01 7.29
C GLU A 210 -26.92 5.78 6.41
N ILE A 211 -26.97 4.59 5.78
CA ILE A 211 -28.09 4.18 4.93
C ILE A 211 -29.18 3.54 5.81
N TYR A 212 -28.76 2.63 6.69
CA TYR A 212 -29.60 1.91 7.63
C TYR A 212 -28.88 1.80 8.98
N PRO A 213 -29.57 1.52 10.10
CA PRO A 213 -28.92 1.31 11.38
C PRO A 213 -27.79 0.28 11.31
N GLY A 214 -26.55 0.71 11.51
CA GLY A 214 -25.37 -0.16 11.45
C GLY A 214 -24.86 -0.47 10.04
N VAL A 215 -25.29 0.29 9.02
CA VAL A 215 -24.80 0.23 7.64
C VAL A 215 -24.37 1.61 7.19
N LEU A 216 -23.08 1.76 6.88
CA LEU A 216 -22.48 3.02 6.46
C LEU A 216 -21.96 2.90 5.03
N GLU A 217 -22.27 3.88 4.20
CA GLU A 217 -21.59 4.11 2.94
C GLU A 217 -20.47 5.12 3.14
N LEU A 218 -19.26 4.74 2.72
CA LEU A 218 -18.11 5.61 2.71
C LEU A 218 -17.78 6.01 1.27
N CYS A 219 -17.61 7.31 1.04
CA CYS A 219 -16.98 7.84 -0.15
C CYS A 219 -15.55 8.28 0.21
N ALA A 220 -14.56 7.78 -0.51
CA ALA A 220 -13.17 8.06 -0.27
C ALA A 220 -12.39 8.18 -1.57
N THR A 221 -11.38 9.04 -1.56
CA THR A 221 -10.37 9.08 -2.62
C THR A 221 -9.10 8.41 -2.11
N ILE A 222 -8.66 7.39 -2.85
CA ILE A 222 -7.44 6.65 -2.58
C ILE A 222 -6.44 7.04 -3.65
N SER A 223 -5.35 7.68 -3.24
CA SER A 223 -4.23 7.99 -4.13
C SER A 223 -3.20 6.87 -4.04
N TYR A 224 -2.83 6.36 -5.20
CA TYR A 224 -1.79 5.35 -5.38
C TYR A 224 -0.73 5.90 -6.33
N SER A 225 0.48 6.14 -5.82
CA SER A 225 1.59 6.65 -6.62
C SER A 225 2.59 5.54 -6.92
N ASP A 226 2.85 5.27 -8.21
CA ASP A 226 3.90 4.38 -8.65
C ASP A 226 5.26 5.06 -8.46
N VAL A 227 6.20 4.35 -7.84
CA VAL A 227 7.53 4.88 -7.54
C VAL A 227 8.57 4.03 -8.24
N LEU A 228 9.41 4.69 -9.03
CA LEU A 228 10.62 4.10 -9.59
C LEU A 228 11.83 4.55 -8.78
N SER A 229 12.76 3.64 -8.54
CA SER A 229 14.01 3.93 -7.84
C SER A 229 15.22 3.63 -8.72
N ARG A 230 16.23 4.49 -8.62
CA ARG A 230 17.53 4.33 -9.29
C ARG A 230 18.64 4.69 -8.33
N SER A 231 19.73 3.92 -8.34
CA SER A 231 20.98 4.29 -7.70
C SER A 231 21.98 4.76 -8.75
N ASP A 232 22.67 5.87 -8.50
CA ASP A 232 23.79 6.28 -9.34
C ASP A 232 25.09 5.52 -8.98
N ALA A 233 26.17 5.77 -9.73
CA ALA A 233 27.49 5.18 -9.49
C ALA A 233 28.10 5.54 -8.12
N ASN A 234 27.57 6.56 -7.44
CA ASN A 234 27.98 6.98 -6.09
C ASN A 234 27.07 6.41 -4.99
N ASN A 235 26.24 5.41 -5.31
CA ASN A 235 25.23 4.82 -4.42
C ASN A 235 24.17 5.82 -3.90
N LYS A 236 23.99 6.95 -4.59
CA LYS A 236 22.91 7.88 -4.25
C LYS A 236 21.61 7.37 -4.86
N GLN A 237 20.61 7.19 -4.00
CA GLN A 237 19.28 6.72 -4.39
C GLN A 237 18.40 7.91 -4.81
N TYR A 238 17.71 7.73 -5.93
CA TYR A 238 16.74 8.66 -6.49
C TYR A 238 15.41 7.94 -6.59
N ASN A 239 14.35 8.54 -6.07
CA ASN A 239 12.99 8.03 -6.19
C ASN A 239 12.17 9.00 -7.03
N MET A 240 11.46 8.47 -8.02
CA MET A 240 10.62 9.23 -8.93
C MET A 240 9.19 8.72 -8.86
N ILE A 241 8.23 9.63 -8.70
CA ILE A 241 6.82 9.29 -8.87
C ILE A 241 6.54 9.27 -10.37
N SER A 242 6.31 8.09 -10.92
CA SER A 242 6.16 7.89 -12.37
C SER A 242 4.71 7.89 -12.84
N ALA A 243 3.78 7.61 -11.94
CA ALA A 243 2.35 7.58 -12.20
C ALA A 243 1.57 7.89 -10.92
N ILE A 244 0.43 8.55 -11.05
CA ILE A 244 -0.52 8.74 -9.95
C ILE A 244 -1.87 8.20 -10.40
N LEU A 245 -2.43 7.28 -9.62
CA LEU A 245 -3.80 6.81 -9.78
C LEU A 245 -4.65 7.39 -8.65
N GLU A 246 -5.81 7.92 -8.97
CA GLU A 246 -6.82 8.32 -8.00
C GLU A 246 -8.06 7.45 -8.15
N LEU A 247 -8.35 6.68 -7.10
CA LEU A 247 -9.50 5.79 -7.06
C LEU A 247 -10.56 6.47 -6.19
N HIS A 248 -11.66 6.87 -6.80
CA HIS A 248 -12.85 7.37 -6.12
C HIS A 248 -13.72 6.18 -5.75
N VAL A 249 -13.66 5.79 -4.48
CA VAL A 249 -14.30 4.60 -3.95
C VAL A 249 -15.57 4.97 -3.20
N THR A 250 -16.69 4.37 -3.63
CA THR A 250 -17.93 4.29 -2.86
C THR A 250 -18.10 2.85 -2.40
N SER A 251 -18.06 2.62 -1.08
CA SER A 251 -18.15 1.28 -0.51
C SER A 251 -19.05 1.25 0.72
N VAL A 252 -19.87 0.21 0.82
CA VAL A 252 -20.76 -0.02 1.96
C VAL A 252 -20.10 -0.93 2.99
N PHE A 253 -20.20 -0.55 4.25
CA PHE A 253 -19.69 -1.28 5.41
C PHE A 253 -20.83 -1.62 6.36
N ILE A 254 -20.82 -2.85 6.87
CA ILE A 254 -21.82 -3.36 7.79
C ILE A 254 -21.19 -3.57 9.17
N LYS A 255 -21.93 -3.21 10.21
CA LYS A 255 -21.53 -3.39 11.60
C LYS A 255 -21.98 -4.76 12.10
N ALA A 256 -21.03 -5.62 12.43
CA ALA A 256 -21.26 -6.88 13.15
C ALA A 256 -20.73 -6.77 14.59
N GLY A 257 -21.64 -6.60 15.55
CA GLY A 257 -21.33 -6.35 16.95
C GLY A 257 -20.58 -5.02 17.15
N LYS A 258 -19.28 -5.08 17.43
CA LYS A 258 -18.41 -3.91 17.65
C LYS A 258 -17.48 -3.61 16.46
N TYR A 259 -17.60 -4.36 15.37
CA TYR A 259 -16.65 -4.34 14.26
C TYR A 259 -17.36 -4.06 12.93
N TRP A 260 -16.63 -3.48 11.99
CA TRP A 260 -17.10 -3.15 10.65
C TRP A 260 -16.39 -4.00 9.60
N TYR A 261 -17.14 -4.46 8.60
CA TYR A 261 -16.62 -5.23 7.47
C TYR A 261 -17.22 -4.73 6.15
N PRO A 262 -16.51 -4.86 5.02
CA PRO A 262 -17.05 -4.49 3.71
C PRO A 262 -18.22 -5.41 3.33
N TYR A 263 -19.29 -4.84 2.80
CA TYR A 263 -20.41 -5.61 2.25
C TYR A 263 -20.04 -6.26 0.92
N ASP A 264 -19.47 -5.45 0.01
CA ASP A 264 -19.05 -5.88 -1.31
C ASP A 264 -17.53 -6.10 -1.36
N LEU A 265 -17.12 -7.27 -1.84
CA LEU A 265 -15.72 -7.68 -1.96
C LEU A 265 -15.20 -7.63 -3.40
N THR A 266 -16.08 -7.33 -4.36
CA THR A 266 -15.77 -7.24 -5.79
C THR A 266 -16.49 -6.02 -6.39
N PRO A 267 -16.23 -4.80 -5.87
CA PRO A 267 -16.88 -3.60 -6.37
C PRO A 267 -16.51 -3.36 -7.83
N ALA A 268 -17.45 -2.82 -8.61
CA ALA A 268 -17.21 -2.55 -10.03
C ALA A 268 -16.15 -1.45 -10.17
N ILE A 269 -15.21 -1.62 -11.12
CA ILE A 269 -14.20 -0.62 -11.46
C ILE A 269 -14.45 -0.07 -12.86
N THR A 270 -14.48 1.25 -12.97
CA THR A 270 -14.60 1.96 -14.24
C THR A 270 -13.50 3.00 -14.33
N ARG A 271 -12.71 2.99 -15.41
CA ARG A 271 -11.77 4.07 -15.69
C ARG A 271 -12.56 5.31 -16.12
N ARG A 272 -12.33 6.46 -15.50
CA ARG A 272 -12.87 7.72 -16.03
C ARG A 272 -12.07 8.07 -17.28
N GLU A 273 -12.74 8.10 -18.43
CA GLU A 273 -12.18 8.80 -19.59
C GLU A 273 -12.09 10.28 -19.24
N GLU A 274 -10.95 10.90 -19.54
CA GLU A 274 -10.85 12.35 -19.39
C GLU A 274 -11.92 13.00 -20.25
N PHE A 275 -12.90 13.63 -19.59
CA PHE A 275 -13.60 14.73 -20.22
C PHE A 275 -12.53 15.78 -20.52
N ASN A 276 -12.16 15.91 -21.79
CA ASN A 276 -11.50 17.12 -22.29
C ASN A 276 -12.39 18.29 -21.89
N SER A 277 -12.12 18.91 -20.76
CA SER A 277 -12.68 20.21 -20.44
C SER A 277 -12.06 21.18 -21.44
N PRO A 278 -12.85 21.82 -22.32
CA PRO A 278 -12.31 22.81 -23.23
C PRO A 278 -11.87 24.01 -22.38
N ALA A 279 -10.56 24.29 -22.38
CA ALA A 279 -9.98 25.58 -22.08
C ALA A 279 -10.51 26.30 -20.82
N ALA A 280 -9.98 25.96 -19.65
CA ALA A 280 -9.94 26.89 -18.53
C ALA A 280 -8.54 27.54 -18.48
N SER A 281 -8.42 28.61 -19.28
CA SER A 281 -7.67 29.83 -18.94
C SER A 281 -6.36 29.66 -18.16
N ALA A 282 -5.27 29.71 -18.91
CA ALA A 282 -4.02 30.28 -18.43
C ALA A 282 -4.25 31.73 -17.95
N GLU A 283 -4.60 31.90 -16.67
CA GLU A 283 -4.33 33.15 -15.97
C GLU A 283 -2.98 33.00 -15.27
N ILE A 284 -2.00 33.61 -15.92
CA ILE A 284 -0.63 33.85 -15.46
C ILE A 284 -0.71 34.69 -14.18
N PHE A 285 -0.51 34.09 -13.01
CA PHE A 285 -0.12 34.84 -11.82
C PHE A 285 1.40 35.11 -11.88
N ASN A 286 1.74 36.26 -12.47
CA ASN A 286 3.02 36.91 -12.28
C ASN A 286 3.10 37.41 -10.83
N ILE A 287 3.99 36.84 -10.02
CA ILE A 287 4.51 37.51 -8.83
C ILE A 287 5.97 37.85 -9.11
N SER A 288 6.19 39.05 -9.64
CA SER A 288 7.50 39.69 -9.66
C SER A 288 7.79 40.28 -8.28
N VAL A 289 8.89 39.83 -7.68
CA VAL A 289 9.51 40.44 -6.52
C VAL A 289 10.29 41.69 -6.99
N GLN A 290 9.94 42.86 -6.45
CA GLN A 290 10.87 43.94 -6.13
C GLN A 290 10.48 44.52 -4.77
#